data_AF-A0A6P0M6D9-F1
#
_entry.id   AF-A0A6P0M6D9-F1
#
_cell.length_a   1.000
_cell.length_b   1.000
_cell.length_c   1.000
_cell.angle_alpha   90.00
_cell.angle_beta   90.00
_cell.angle_gamma   90.00
#
_symmetry.space_group_name_H-M   'P 1'
#
loop_
_entity.id
_entity.type
_entity.pdbx_description
1 polymer ?
#
loop_
_entity_poly.entity_id
_entity_poly.type
_entity_poly.pdbx_seq_one_letter_code
_entity_poly.pdbx_strand_id
1 'polypeptide(L)'
;LGKVAYFMQGNQGGLAGNLISGEDLERIIKEELKLREVNDPRAVAKVMINQLRTRNFILCFMGADYYAFVHRTFLEYFCAWEFVRKFEKKQEISLEQLKTEVFGKHWPDESWHEVLRLIVGMIDSIKAGEIIEYLMAQDGEGDELKNLFLAGDCLSEVRNRYEIQSTNTELLNHFKDLIHYSKNRHKFHYSRFQAVVAVATHWQDHPDTLPLLQQLARYDQYWMVRRTAIQQLALGYKDHLDTLPLLQQLASYDKEDVRRTAIEQLAQGYQDHPDTLALLQQSARFDQHSLVRCRAIILLAQGYKDHRDTLALLQQSARSDKDSRVRRTALEQLAQGYQDHRDTLAILQESARSDKNSSVRLTALEQLAQGYQDHRDTLAILQESVRSDKDSWLRSTAIEQLAQAWHDRVAWPTANQPWLWEFLCVRVAALSEHRTLNDPFERDQDEDYDNVNPRQVALNAILKYYPNHSQTRSLLLDRAEHDPDPKLREFAQEKLAKL
;
A
#
# COMPACT_ATOMS: atom_id res chain seq x y z
N LEU A 1 -8.04 7.07 37.48
CA LEU A 1 -7.73 6.69 36.08
C LEU A 1 -6.23 6.44 35.89
N GLY A 2 -5.33 7.33 36.34
CA GLY A 2 -3.87 7.08 36.28
C GLY A 2 -3.43 5.70 36.76
N LYS A 3 -3.73 5.33 38.02
CA LYS A 3 -3.48 3.97 38.55
C LYS A 3 -4.10 2.82 37.75
N VAL A 4 -5.27 3.04 37.13
CA VAL A 4 -5.94 2.02 36.30
C VAL A 4 -5.15 1.82 35.01
N ALA A 5 -4.79 2.93 34.35
CA ALA A 5 -4.00 2.89 33.13
C ALA A 5 -2.59 2.33 33.36
N TYR A 6 -1.93 2.70 34.47
CA TYR A 6 -0.64 2.13 34.88
C TYR A 6 -0.72 0.60 35.06
N PHE A 7 -1.79 0.10 35.71
CA PHE A 7 -2.00 -1.33 35.85
C PHE A 7 -2.24 -2.03 34.51
N MET A 8 -3.07 -1.44 33.64
CA MET A 8 -3.40 -1.99 32.33
C MET A 8 -2.19 -2.01 31.38
N GLN A 9 -1.43 -0.92 31.30
CA GLN A 9 -0.24 -0.82 30.45
C GLN A 9 0.85 -1.83 30.86
N GLY A 10 0.93 -2.17 32.16
CA GLY A 10 1.84 -3.18 32.68
C GLY A 10 1.39 -4.64 32.45
N ASN A 11 0.17 -4.86 31.98
CA ASN A 11 -0.33 -6.19 31.60
C ASN A 11 0.09 -6.54 30.16
N GLN A 12 -0.09 -7.79 29.74
CA GLN A 12 0.38 -8.33 28.45
C GLN A 12 0.19 -7.37 27.25
N GLY A 13 1.21 -7.27 26.40
CA GLY A 13 1.24 -6.34 25.25
C GLY A 13 0.14 -6.57 24.20
N GLY A 14 -0.05 -5.57 23.34
CA GLY A 14 -1.02 -5.59 22.23
C GLY A 14 -2.43 -5.10 22.61
N LEU A 15 -3.47 -5.53 21.85
CA LEU A 15 -4.89 -5.20 22.11
C LEU A 15 -5.35 -5.69 23.49
N ALA A 16 -4.73 -6.75 24.02
CA ALA A 16 -4.97 -7.26 25.36
C ALA A 16 -4.56 -6.27 26.46
N GLY A 17 -3.57 -5.41 26.21
CA GLY A 17 -3.12 -4.38 27.16
C GLY A 17 -4.12 -3.26 27.43
N ASN A 18 -5.18 -3.15 26.62
CA ASN A 18 -6.29 -2.23 26.86
C ASN A 18 -7.47 -2.90 27.59
N LEU A 19 -7.34 -4.15 28.06
CA LEU A 19 -8.41 -4.83 28.80
C LEU A 19 -8.12 -4.86 30.31
N ILE A 20 -9.18 -4.73 31.09
CA ILE A 20 -9.16 -4.90 32.54
C ILE A 20 -10.41 -5.64 33.00
N SER A 21 -10.25 -6.57 33.95
CA SER A 21 -11.38 -7.24 34.58
C SER A 21 -12.19 -6.24 35.42
N GLY A 22 -13.50 -6.45 35.54
CA GLY A 22 -14.37 -5.66 36.40
C GLY A 22 -13.92 -5.69 37.86
N GLU A 23 -13.43 -6.84 38.31
CA GLU A 23 -12.84 -7.03 39.64
C GLU A 23 -11.62 -6.13 39.86
N ASP A 24 -10.64 -6.13 38.95
CA ASP A 24 -9.44 -5.31 39.07
C ASP A 24 -9.76 -3.82 38.95
N LEU A 25 -10.65 -3.44 38.04
CA LEU A 25 -11.09 -2.07 37.86
C LEU A 25 -11.77 -1.53 39.13
N GLU A 26 -12.71 -2.29 39.70
CA GLU A 26 -13.37 -1.95 40.97
C GLU A 26 -12.35 -1.89 42.11
N ARG A 27 -11.45 -2.87 42.19
CA ARG A 27 -10.41 -2.95 43.23
C ARG A 27 -9.52 -1.71 43.23
N ILE A 28 -8.98 -1.31 42.08
CA ILE A 28 -8.06 -0.16 41.97
C ILE A 28 -8.78 1.16 42.33
N ILE A 29 -10.01 1.37 41.83
CA ILE A 29 -10.77 2.59 42.14
C ILE A 29 -11.13 2.63 43.63
N LYS A 30 -11.59 1.50 44.18
CA LYS A 30 -11.92 1.37 45.61
C LYS A 30 -10.73 1.68 46.51
N GLU A 31 -9.54 1.17 46.20
CA GLU A 31 -8.31 1.44 46.97
C GLU A 31 -7.96 2.94 46.94
N GLU A 32 -8.11 3.59 45.79
CA GLU A 32 -7.83 5.02 45.64
C GLU A 32 -8.87 5.91 46.35
N LEU A 33 -10.13 5.46 46.44
CA LEU A 33 -11.19 6.12 47.20
C LEU A 33 -10.99 5.98 48.72
N LYS A 34 -10.47 4.83 49.19
CA LYS A 34 -10.10 4.64 50.61
C LYS A 34 -9.06 5.64 51.07
N LEU A 35 -8.05 5.92 50.24
CA LEU A 35 -7.02 6.92 50.53
C LEU A 35 -7.56 8.37 50.60
N ARG A 36 -8.77 8.61 50.09
CA ARG A 36 -9.48 9.90 50.16
C ARG A 36 -10.56 9.94 51.24
N GLU A 37 -10.62 8.92 52.10
CA GLU A 37 -11.59 8.84 53.19
C GLU A 37 -13.05 8.93 52.72
N VAL A 38 -13.34 8.43 51.52
CA VAL A 38 -14.70 8.42 50.96
C VAL A 38 -15.55 7.37 51.68
N ASN A 39 -16.77 7.76 52.10
CA ASN A 39 -17.74 6.83 52.69
C ASN A 39 -18.22 5.80 51.66
N ASP A 40 -18.30 4.54 52.06
CA ASP A 40 -18.58 3.37 51.20
C ASP A 40 -17.81 3.38 49.85
N PRO A 41 -16.47 3.21 49.89
CA PRO A 41 -15.62 3.25 48.69
C PRO A 41 -16.03 2.25 47.60
N ARG A 42 -16.66 1.13 47.98
CA ARG A 42 -17.05 0.09 47.04
C ARG A 42 -18.28 0.51 46.24
N ALA A 43 -19.33 0.99 46.91
CA ALA A 43 -20.52 1.50 46.22
C ALA A 43 -20.16 2.68 45.31
N VAL A 44 -19.32 3.61 45.80
CA VAL A 44 -18.87 4.76 45.01
C VAL A 44 -18.03 4.33 43.81
N ALA A 45 -17.14 3.34 43.95
CA ALA A 45 -16.36 2.81 42.81
C ALA A 45 -17.27 2.30 41.69
N LYS A 46 -18.33 1.55 42.01
CA LYS A 46 -19.30 1.05 41.02
C LYS A 46 -20.04 2.19 40.31
N VAL A 47 -20.46 3.21 41.05
CA VAL A 47 -21.09 4.41 40.47
C VAL A 47 -20.12 5.13 39.53
N MET A 48 -18.86 5.30 39.93
CA MET A 48 -17.83 5.92 39.11
C MET A 48 -17.57 5.14 37.82
N ILE A 49 -17.43 3.81 37.89
CA ILE A 49 -17.26 2.97 36.69
C ILE A 49 -18.44 3.17 35.73
N ASN A 50 -19.67 3.20 36.25
CA ASN A 50 -20.84 3.44 35.42
C ASN A 50 -20.84 4.84 34.79
N GLN A 51 -20.45 5.88 35.53
CA GLN A 51 -20.34 7.25 34.99
C GLN A 51 -19.25 7.35 33.92
N LEU A 52 -18.08 6.76 34.16
CA LEU A 52 -16.96 6.72 33.20
C LEU A 52 -17.34 6.04 31.88
N ARG A 53 -18.31 5.11 31.92
CA ARG A 53 -18.86 4.45 30.73
C ARG A 53 -19.94 5.25 30.04
N THR A 54 -20.95 5.67 30.79
CA THR A 54 -22.23 6.13 30.22
C THR A 54 -22.31 7.64 30.05
N ARG A 55 -21.56 8.41 30.84
CA ARG A 55 -21.54 9.88 30.79
C ARG A 55 -20.27 10.43 30.20
N ASN A 56 -19.11 9.95 30.67
CA ASN A 56 -17.82 10.50 30.24
C ASN A 56 -17.26 9.83 28.99
N PHE A 57 -17.75 8.63 28.63
CA PHE A 57 -17.28 7.85 27.49
C PHE A 57 -15.75 7.65 27.48
N ILE A 58 -15.17 7.43 28.66
CA ILE A 58 -13.74 7.10 28.83
C ILE A 58 -13.54 5.59 28.80
N LEU A 59 -14.48 4.83 29.38
CA LEU A 59 -14.44 3.37 29.42
C LEU A 59 -15.56 2.75 28.59
N CYS A 60 -15.30 1.61 27.94
CA CYS A 60 -16.32 0.77 27.32
C CYS A 60 -16.36 -0.60 28.00
N PHE A 61 -17.49 -1.29 27.83
CA PHE A 61 -17.69 -2.66 28.28
C PHE A 61 -17.51 -3.62 27.11
N MET A 62 -16.67 -4.62 27.29
CA MET A 62 -16.21 -5.51 26.23
C MET A 62 -16.86 -6.91 26.28
N GLY A 63 -17.77 -7.14 27.22
CA GLY A 63 -18.35 -8.46 27.50
C GLY A 63 -17.60 -9.22 28.59
N ALA A 64 -18.20 -10.28 29.13
CA ALA A 64 -17.62 -11.16 30.15
C ALA A 64 -17.02 -10.44 31.38
N ASP A 65 -17.62 -9.32 31.80
CA ASP A 65 -17.11 -8.43 32.86
C ASP A 65 -15.70 -7.87 32.61
N TYR A 66 -15.38 -7.59 31.35
CA TYR A 66 -14.19 -6.83 30.95
C TYR A 66 -14.53 -5.42 30.50
N TYR A 67 -13.59 -4.52 30.75
CA TYR A 67 -13.64 -3.11 30.41
C TYR A 67 -12.39 -2.72 29.64
N ALA A 68 -12.49 -1.65 28.87
CA ALA A 68 -11.35 -1.06 28.16
C ALA A 68 -11.47 0.47 28.15
N PHE A 69 -10.36 1.18 27.91
CA PHE A 69 -10.48 2.57 27.48
C PHE A 69 -11.08 2.60 26.07
N VAL A 70 -12.02 3.53 25.84
CA VAL A 70 -12.67 3.70 24.53
C VAL A 70 -11.65 3.93 23.42
N HIS A 71 -10.56 4.63 23.75
CA HIS A 71 -9.43 4.85 22.86
C HIS A 71 -8.11 4.63 23.60
N ARG A 72 -7.14 4.00 22.95
CA ARG A 72 -5.82 3.68 23.55
C ARG A 72 -5.05 4.93 23.99
N THR A 73 -5.26 6.06 23.33
CA THR A 73 -4.66 7.34 23.73
C THR A 73 -5.02 7.77 25.15
N PHE A 74 -6.22 7.42 25.67
CA PHE A 74 -6.54 7.66 27.07
C PHE A 74 -5.74 6.77 28.01
N LEU A 75 -5.57 5.50 27.67
CA LEU A 75 -4.69 4.58 28.41
C LEU A 75 -3.28 5.16 28.48
N GLU A 76 -2.72 5.54 27.33
CA GLU A 76 -1.35 6.03 27.22
C GLU A 76 -1.15 7.32 28.01
N TYR A 77 -2.05 8.29 27.83
CA TYR A 77 -2.02 9.56 28.57
C TYR A 77 -2.14 9.38 30.08
N PHE A 78 -3.12 8.61 30.56
CA PHE A 78 -3.29 8.41 32.00
C PHE A 78 -2.15 7.59 32.60
N CYS A 79 -1.55 6.67 31.84
CA CYS A 79 -0.37 5.93 32.27
C CYS A 79 0.83 6.87 32.43
N ALA A 80 1.14 7.68 31.41
CA ALA A 80 2.21 8.69 31.47
C ALA A 80 2.00 9.66 32.64
N TRP A 81 0.78 10.17 32.80
CA TRP A 81 0.42 11.04 33.92
C TRP A 81 0.64 10.39 35.28
N GLU A 82 0.36 9.08 35.44
CA GLU A 82 0.61 8.39 36.71
C GLU A 82 2.12 8.30 37.01
N PHE A 83 2.97 8.04 36.02
CA PHE A 83 4.42 8.08 36.20
C PHE A 83 4.91 9.47 36.60
N VAL A 84 4.46 10.52 35.90
CA VAL A 84 4.83 11.90 36.21
C VAL A 84 4.33 12.30 37.61
N ARG A 85 3.13 11.87 38.00
CA ARG A 85 2.61 12.08 39.37
C ARG A 85 3.50 11.40 40.41
N LYS A 86 3.90 10.15 40.18
CA LYS A 86 4.81 9.42 41.08
C LYS A 86 6.16 10.11 41.19
N PHE A 87 6.69 10.62 40.08
CA PHE A 87 7.96 11.32 40.02
C PHE A 87 7.92 12.71 40.67
N GLU A 88 7.08 13.61 40.18
CA GLU A 88 7.13 15.03 40.56
C GLU A 88 6.28 15.38 41.78
N LYS A 89 5.11 14.75 41.93
CA LYS A 89 4.16 15.12 42.99
C LYS A 89 4.34 14.33 44.25
N LYS A 90 4.64 13.03 44.10
CA LYS A 90 4.79 12.13 45.24
C LYS A 90 6.23 11.79 45.59
N GLN A 91 7.17 12.01 44.67
CA GLN A 91 8.57 11.63 44.82
C GLN A 91 8.74 10.14 45.21
N GLU A 92 7.85 9.28 44.71
CA GLU A 92 7.87 7.82 44.90
C GLU A 92 8.95 7.15 44.03
N ILE A 93 9.36 7.80 42.94
CA ILE A 93 10.42 7.35 42.04
C ILE A 93 11.40 8.50 41.80
N SER A 94 12.69 8.19 41.69
CA SER A 94 13.74 9.15 41.32
C SER A 94 13.86 9.30 39.79
N LEU A 95 14.63 10.29 39.33
CA LEU A 95 14.92 10.43 37.89
C LEU A 95 15.71 9.23 37.36
N GLU A 96 16.66 8.71 38.13
CA GLU A 96 17.37 7.47 37.77
C GLU A 96 16.42 6.28 37.63
N GLN A 97 15.46 6.11 38.55
CA GLN A 97 14.46 5.05 38.43
C GLN A 97 13.52 5.27 37.24
N LEU A 98 13.18 6.52 36.92
CA LEU A 98 12.42 6.83 35.71
C LEU A 98 13.22 6.41 34.46
N LYS A 99 14.52 6.73 34.40
CA LYS A 99 15.42 6.31 33.31
C LYS A 99 15.55 4.79 33.21
N THR A 100 15.93 4.09 34.27
CA THR A 100 16.27 2.66 34.19
C THR A 100 15.05 1.75 34.24
N GLU A 101 14.09 2.03 35.12
CA GLU A 101 12.96 1.12 35.38
C GLU A 101 11.77 1.37 34.47
N VAL A 102 11.69 2.54 33.83
CA VAL A 102 10.61 2.90 32.90
C VAL A 102 11.14 2.96 31.48
N PHE A 103 12.04 3.90 31.15
CA PHE A 103 12.57 3.99 29.79
C PHE A 103 13.43 2.78 29.42
N GLY A 104 14.37 2.39 30.28
CA GLY A 104 15.31 1.29 30.06
C GLY A 104 14.64 -0.06 29.78
N LYS A 105 13.52 -0.36 30.46
CA LYS A 105 12.78 -1.61 30.28
C LYS A 105 11.84 -1.61 29.08
N HIS A 106 11.42 -0.44 28.62
CA HIS A 106 10.31 -0.32 27.67
C HIS A 106 10.67 0.33 26.34
N TRP A 107 11.87 0.94 26.18
CA TRP A 107 12.28 1.49 24.89
C TRP A 107 12.30 0.46 23.72
N PRO A 108 12.57 -0.85 23.91
CA PRO A 108 12.48 -1.81 22.80
C PRO A 108 11.04 -2.13 22.38
N ASP A 109 10.07 -1.88 23.27
CA ASP A 109 8.66 -2.20 23.10
C ASP A 109 7.89 -0.99 22.54
N GLU A 110 7.57 -1.04 21.25
CA GLU A 110 6.82 0.01 20.54
C GLU A 110 5.46 0.31 21.19
N SER A 111 4.86 -0.65 21.90
CA SER A 111 3.57 -0.44 22.57
C SER A 111 3.64 0.54 23.76
N TRP A 112 4.86 0.89 24.18
CA TRP A 112 5.15 1.87 25.23
C TRP A 112 5.63 3.22 24.72
N HIS A 113 6.00 3.35 23.44
CA HIS A 113 6.65 4.56 22.92
C HIS A 113 5.80 5.82 23.16
N GLU A 114 4.49 5.75 22.96
CA GLU A 114 3.59 6.88 23.22
C GLU A 114 3.57 7.27 24.72
N VAL A 115 3.54 6.29 25.64
CA VAL A 115 3.63 6.56 27.09
C VAL A 115 4.94 7.26 27.43
N LEU A 116 6.06 6.76 26.89
CA LEU A 116 7.40 7.29 27.13
C LEU A 116 7.55 8.73 26.61
N ARG A 117 7.06 8.99 25.39
CA ARG A 117 7.00 10.33 24.78
C ARG A 117 6.16 11.30 25.61
N LEU A 118 4.97 10.88 26.01
CA LEU A 118 4.07 11.70 26.83
C LEU A 118 4.68 12.04 28.20
N ILE A 119 5.45 11.12 28.81
CA ILE A 119 6.19 11.42 30.04
C ILE A 119 7.18 12.56 29.78
N VAL A 120 7.96 12.50 28.70
CA VAL A 120 8.92 13.55 28.32
C VAL A 120 8.24 14.91 28.13
N GLY A 121 7.09 14.94 27.45
CA GLY A 121 6.33 16.19 27.25
C GLY A 121 5.64 16.76 28.50
N MET A 122 5.56 15.97 29.58
CA MET A 122 4.92 16.37 30.84
C MET A 122 5.90 16.89 31.89
N ILE A 123 7.19 16.55 31.82
CA ILE A 123 8.22 16.93 32.80
C ILE A 123 9.01 18.18 32.39
N ASP A 124 9.87 18.66 33.29
CA ASP A 124 10.84 19.74 33.05
C ASP A 124 11.84 19.41 31.92
N SER A 125 12.18 20.40 31.09
CA SER A 125 12.99 20.19 29.88
C SER A 125 14.39 19.65 30.17
N ILE A 126 15.03 20.08 31.27
CA ILE A 126 16.40 19.63 31.61
C ILE A 126 16.37 18.15 31.94
N LYS A 127 15.37 17.71 32.72
CA LYS A 127 15.19 16.29 33.06
C LYS A 127 14.82 15.46 31.83
N ALA A 128 14.03 16.01 30.91
CA ALA A 128 13.76 15.39 29.62
C ALA A 128 15.05 15.20 28.80
N GLY A 129 15.95 16.20 28.82
CA GLY A 129 17.29 16.08 28.24
C GLY A 129 18.07 14.89 28.78
N GLU A 130 18.11 14.71 30.11
CA GLU A 130 18.79 13.57 30.73
C GLU A 130 18.20 12.20 30.32
N ILE A 131 16.89 12.13 30.06
CA ILE A 131 16.24 10.91 29.55
C ILE A 131 16.64 10.65 28.09
N ILE A 132 16.69 11.70 27.26
CA ILE A 132 17.15 11.59 25.87
C ILE A 132 18.60 11.12 25.81
N GLU A 133 19.49 11.70 26.63
CA GLU A 133 20.89 11.27 26.77
C GLU A 133 21.00 9.81 27.20
N TYR A 134 20.14 9.39 28.14
CA TYR A 134 20.08 7.99 28.55
C TYR A 134 19.67 7.05 27.41
N LEU A 135 18.67 7.42 26.60
CA LEU A 135 18.25 6.64 25.43
C LEU A 135 19.37 6.54 24.39
N MET A 136 20.09 7.63 24.14
CA MET A 136 21.25 7.66 23.23
C MET A 136 22.37 6.72 23.68
N ALA A 137 22.55 6.56 25.00
CA ALA A 137 23.58 5.70 25.58
C ALA A 137 23.23 4.19 25.56
N GLN A 138 22.01 3.80 25.20
CA GLN A 138 21.63 2.38 25.13
C GLN A 138 22.19 1.69 23.89
N ASP A 139 22.55 0.41 24.03
CA ASP A 139 22.86 -0.44 22.88
C ASP A 139 21.56 -0.92 22.22
N GLY A 140 21.19 -0.26 21.12
CA GLY A 140 20.03 -0.62 20.31
C GLY A 140 20.35 -1.32 19.00
N GLU A 141 21.58 -1.77 18.75
CA GLU A 141 21.93 -2.42 17.47
C GLU A 141 21.13 -3.71 17.22
N GLY A 142 20.71 -4.39 18.30
CA GLY A 142 19.85 -5.56 18.27
C GLY A 142 18.40 -5.26 17.88
N ASP A 143 17.94 -4.04 18.18
CA ASP A 143 16.55 -3.60 18.08
C ASP A 143 16.39 -2.47 17.05
N GLU A 144 17.16 -2.52 15.96
CA GLU A 144 17.10 -1.58 14.83
C GLU A 144 17.29 -0.10 15.21
N LEU A 145 17.99 0.16 16.32
CA LEU A 145 18.22 1.49 16.89
C LEU A 145 16.94 2.21 17.35
N LYS A 146 15.90 1.45 17.73
CA LYS A 146 14.64 2.01 18.28
C LYS A 146 14.84 2.99 19.42
N ASN A 147 15.86 2.78 20.27
CA ASN A 147 16.23 3.73 21.32
C ASN A 147 16.57 5.12 20.77
N LEU A 148 17.33 5.18 19.68
CA LEU A 148 17.75 6.44 19.05
C LEU A 148 16.58 7.13 18.35
N PHE A 149 15.72 6.37 17.66
CA PHE A 149 14.50 6.92 17.05
C PHE A 149 13.52 7.44 18.11
N LEU A 150 13.30 6.68 19.20
CA LEU A 150 12.51 7.12 20.33
C LEU A 150 13.10 8.39 21.00
N ALA A 151 14.42 8.53 21.03
CA ALA A 151 15.06 9.76 21.51
C ALA A 151 14.71 10.97 20.63
N GLY A 152 14.67 10.81 19.30
CA GLY A 152 14.21 11.84 18.35
C GLY A 152 12.73 12.22 18.54
N ASP A 153 11.88 11.21 18.75
CA ASP A 153 10.47 11.44 19.07
C ASP A 153 10.30 12.16 20.41
N CYS A 154 11.03 11.73 21.46
CA CYS A 154 11.04 12.39 22.76
C CYS A 154 11.50 13.84 22.65
N LEU A 155 12.54 14.14 21.86
CA LEU A 155 13.00 15.51 21.60
C LEU A 155 11.87 16.40 21.06
N SER A 156 10.93 15.82 20.30
CA SER A 156 9.79 16.54 19.76
C SER A 156 8.75 16.94 20.79
N GLU A 157 8.70 16.21 21.91
CA GLU A 157 7.80 16.51 23.03
C GLU A 157 8.39 17.53 24.01
N VAL A 158 9.71 17.83 23.93
CA VAL A 158 10.37 18.78 24.84
C VAL A 158 9.86 20.20 24.60
N ARG A 159 9.24 20.78 25.64
CA ARG A 159 8.61 22.11 25.59
C ARG A 159 9.58 23.25 25.28
N ASN A 160 10.78 23.20 25.84
CA ASN A 160 11.81 24.21 25.62
C ASN A 160 13.16 23.56 25.23
N ARG A 161 13.37 23.34 23.94
CA ARG A 161 14.62 22.75 23.44
C ARG A 161 15.86 23.62 23.65
N TYR A 162 15.70 24.93 23.92
CA TYR A 162 16.84 25.81 24.21
C TYR A 162 17.56 25.43 25.51
N GLU A 163 16.84 24.89 26.49
CA GLU A 163 17.43 24.44 27.77
C GLU A 163 18.32 23.19 27.62
N ILE A 164 18.13 22.43 26.53
CA ILE A 164 18.85 21.19 26.25
C ILE A 164 19.61 21.26 24.92
N GLN A 165 20.14 22.44 24.57
CA GLN A 165 20.81 22.66 23.28
C GLN A 165 21.97 21.68 23.03
N SER A 166 22.73 21.32 24.07
CA SER A 166 23.81 20.33 23.98
C SER A 166 23.27 18.96 23.56
N THR A 167 22.30 18.44 24.31
CA THR A 167 21.61 17.18 24.03
C THR A 167 20.99 17.16 22.63
N ASN A 168 20.30 18.24 22.24
CA ASN A 168 19.70 18.39 20.91
C ASN A 168 20.74 18.30 19.78
N THR A 169 21.90 18.94 19.97
CA THR A 169 22.99 18.94 18.99
C THR A 169 23.66 17.57 18.91
N GLU A 170 23.89 16.93 20.05
CA GLU A 170 24.47 15.60 20.12
C GLU A 170 23.56 14.57 19.44
N LEU A 171 22.26 14.58 19.73
CA LEU A 171 21.30 13.69 19.10
C LEU A 171 21.26 13.88 17.57
N LEU A 172 21.27 15.12 17.08
CA LEU A 172 21.37 15.39 15.63
C LEU A 172 22.64 14.76 15.03
N ASN A 173 23.77 14.86 15.73
CA ASN A 173 25.03 14.27 15.26
C ASN A 173 24.96 12.73 15.22
N HIS A 174 24.32 12.08 16.19
CA HIS A 174 24.08 10.63 16.13
C HIS A 174 23.27 10.23 14.89
N PHE A 175 22.24 10.99 14.52
CA PHE A 175 21.49 10.74 13.29
C PHE A 175 22.32 11.01 12.03
N LYS A 176 23.13 12.07 12.00
CA LYS A 176 24.07 12.33 10.88
C LYS A 176 25.07 11.19 10.72
N ASP A 177 25.61 10.68 11.82
CA ASP A 177 26.53 9.53 11.83
C ASP A 177 25.82 8.27 11.34
N LEU A 178 24.58 8.02 11.78
CA LEU A 178 23.76 6.91 11.28
C LEU A 178 23.51 7.00 9.78
N ILE A 179 23.20 8.20 9.25
CA ILE A 179 23.03 8.43 7.81
C ILE A 179 24.32 8.10 7.04
N HIS A 180 25.48 8.50 7.55
CA HIS A 180 26.78 8.28 6.91
C HIS A 180 27.42 6.93 7.22
N TYR A 181 26.79 6.14 8.10
CA TYR A 181 27.28 4.83 8.51
C TYR A 181 27.31 3.87 7.31
N SER A 182 28.52 3.67 6.77
CA SER A 182 28.75 2.95 5.51
C SER A 182 29.64 1.71 5.65
N LYS A 183 30.08 1.35 6.87
CA LYS A 183 30.99 0.22 7.05
C LYS A 183 30.25 -1.12 7.14
N ASN A 184 30.14 -1.78 5.99
CA ASN A 184 30.19 -3.24 5.82
C ASN A 184 29.12 -4.11 6.49
N ARG A 185 27.90 -3.60 6.73
CA ARG A 185 26.76 -4.48 7.02
C ARG A 185 25.52 -3.99 6.29
N HIS A 186 25.00 -4.81 5.38
CA HIS A 186 23.68 -4.63 4.76
C HIS A 186 22.54 -4.46 5.78
N LYS A 187 22.81 -4.82 7.06
CA LYS A 187 21.86 -4.79 8.18
C LYS A 187 21.25 -3.40 8.47
N PHE A 188 21.92 -2.30 8.15
CA PHE A 188 21.46 -0.95 8.55
C PHE A 188 20.96 -0.06 7.40
N HIS A 189 20.80 -0.60 6.18
CA HIS A 189 20.26 0.21 5.06
C HIS A 189 18.88 0.80 5.38
N TYR A 190 18.06 0.07 6.12
CA TYR A 190 16.75 0.52 6.58
C TYR A 190 16.87 1.73 7.52
N SER A 191 17.69 1.60 8.57
CA SER A 191 17.92 2.67 9.55
C SER A 191 18.51 3.94 8.94
N ARG A 192 19.32 3.85 7.88
CA ARG A 192 19.91 5.03 7.20
C ARG A 192 18.84 5.96 6.63
N PHE A 193 17.88 5.45 5.87
CA PHE A 193 16.86 6.32 5.29
C PHE A 193 15.81 6.75 6.31
N GLN A 194 15.52 5.93 7.34
CA GLN A 194 14.72 6.34 8.48
C GLN A 194 15.38 7.51 9.22
N ALA A 195 16.71 7.50 9.37
CA ALA A 195 17.46 8.61 9.94
C ALA A 195 17.33 9.90 9.12
N VAL A 196 17.27 9.81 7.79
CA VAL A 196 16.99 10.98 6.93
C VAL A 196 15.61 11.57 7.23
N VAL A 197 14.59 10.73 7.40
CA VAL A 197 13.24 11.16 7.80
C VAL A 197 13.26 11.80 9.18
N ALA A 198 13.93 11.18 10.16
CA ALA A 198 14.05 11.71 11.51
C ALA A 198 14.75 13.09 11.52
N VAL A 199 15.83 13.25 10.76
CA VAL A 199 16.52 14.55 10.64
C VAL A 199 15.59 15.60 10.05
N ALA A 200 14.90 15.28 8.95
CA ALA A 200 13.95 16.19 8.30
C ALA A 200 12.74 16.53 9.19
N THR A 201 12.31 15.61 10.05
CA THR A 201 11.12 15.78 10.92
C THR A 201 11.45 16.57 12.17
N HIS A 202 12.52 16.20 12.90
CA HIS A 202 12.80 16.79 14.20
C HIS A 202 13.68 18.04 14.13
N TRP A 203 14.40 18.25 13.01
CA TRP A 203 15.30 19.39 12.80
C TRP A 203 15.01 20.12 11.48
N GLN A 204 13.74 20.20 11.05
CA GLN A 204 13.38 20.89 9.80
C GLN A 204 13.93 22.32 9.72
N ASP A 205 13.84 23.09 10.81
CA ASP A 205 14.31 24.49 10.84
C ASP A 205 15.81 24.62 11.15
N HIS A 206 16.53 23.51 11.34
CA HIS A 206 17.95 23.56 11.62
C HIS A 206 18.75 23.90 10.35
N PRO A 207 19.73 24.83 10.42
CA PRO A 207 20.45 25.33 9.24
C PRO A 207 21.17 24.24 8.44
N ASP A 208 21.58 23.14 9.08
CA ASP A 208 22.27 22.03 8.40
C ASP A 208 21.33 21.06 7.67
N THR A 209 20.02 21.07 7.94
CA THR A 209 19.11 20.03 7.45
C THR A 209 18.92 20.13 5.94
N LEU A 210 18.61 21.32 5.43
CA LEU A 210 18.44 21.52 3.99
C LEU A 210 19.73 21.19 3.20
N PRO A 211 20.93 21.71 3.57
CA PRO A 211 22.19 21.32 2.93
C PRO A 211 22.46 19.81 2.96
N LEU A 212 22.16 19.15 4.08
CA LEU A 212 22.32 17.69 4.21
C LEU A 212 21.40 16.95 3.23
N LEU A 213 20.10 17.26 3.22
CA LEU A 213 19.15 16.61 2.30
C LEU A 213 19.54 16.84 0.83
N GLN A 214 19.95 18.06 0.49
CA GLN A 214 20.47 18.39 -0.83
C GLN A 214 21.71 17.58 -1.21
N GLN A 215 22.66 17.41 -0.29
CA GLN A 215 23.86 16.59 -0.50
C GLN A 215 23.50 15.12 -0.71
N LEU A 216 22.63 14.57 0.15
CA LEU A 216 22.18 13.17 0.07
C LEU A 216 21.44 12.90 -1.24
N ALA A 217 20.53 13.79 -1.63
CA ALA A 217 19.79 13.69 -2.89
C ALA A 217 20.72 13.66 -4.11
N ARG A 218 21.84 14.40 -4.10
CA ARG A 218 22.80 14.44 -5.21
C ARG A 218 23.80 13.28 -5.22
N TYR A 219 24.32 12.87 -4.07
CA TYR A 219 25.57 12.12 -4.02
C TYR A 219 25.54 10.82 -3.22
N ASP A 220 24.48 10.51 -2.46
CA ASP A 220 24.47 9.25 -1.72
C ASP A 220 24.55 8.05 -2.67
N GLN A 221 25.29 7.01 -2.30
CA GLN A 221 25.46 5.85 -3.17
C GLN A 221 24.20 4.97 -3.23
N TYR A 222 23.38 5.00 -2.17
CA TYR A 222 22.20 4.16 -2.03
C TYR A 222 20.94 4.89 -2.47
N TRP A 223 20.28 4.35 -3.49
CA TRP A 223 19.13 4.99 -4.15
C TRP A 223 17.97 5.29 -3.17
N MET A 224 17.78 4.49 -2.13
CA MET A 224 16.69 4.69 -1.17
C MET A 224 16.92 5.90 -0.26
N VAL A 225 18.19 6.17 0.13
CA VAL A 225 18.56 7.39 0.86
C VAL A 225 18.33 8.61 -0.02
N ARG A 226 18.75 8.55 -1.29
CA ARG A 226 18.52 9.64 -2.25
C ARG A 226 17.04 9.91 -2.47
N ARG A 227 16.25 8.85 -2.71
CA ARG A 227 14.79 8.92 -2.86
C ARG A 227 14.16 9.59 -1.64
N THR A 228 14.55 9.16 -0.45
CA THR A 228 14.01 9.71 0.80
C THR A 228 14.37 11.19 0.94
N ALA A 229 15.62 11.56 0.68
CA ALA A 229 16.04 12.96 0.70
C ALA A 229 15.25 13.83 -0.29
N ILE A 230 15.01 13.33 -1.51
CA ILE A 230 14.17 14.00 -2.53
C ILE A 230 12.74 14.21 -2.03
N GLN A 231 12.14 13.20 -1.40
CA GLN A 231 10.79 13.29 -0.83
C GLN A 231 10.74 14.30 0.33
N GLN A 232 11.74 14.30 1.21
CA GLN A 232 11.82 15.27 2.32
C GLN A 232 12.05 16.70 1.82
N LEU A 233 12.85 16.90 0.77
CA LEU A 233 13.01 18.21 0.12
C LEU A 233 11.68 18.73 -0.45
N ALA A 234 10.94 17.86 -1.16
CA ALA A 234 9.65 18.21 -1.75
C ALA A 234 8.57 18.47 -0.69
N LEU A 235 8.62 17.79 0.45
CA LEU A 235 7.66 17.95 1.54
C LEU A 235 7.94 19.21 2.38
N GLY A 236 9.18 19.39 2.83
CA GLY A 236 9.53 20.41 3.83
C GLY A 236 10.15 21.70 3.26
N TYR A 237 10.63 21.67 2.01
CA TYR A 237 11.39 22.77 1.40
C TYR A 237 10.93 23.10 -0.02
N LYS A 238 9.65 22.84 -0.32
CA LYS A 238 9.05 23.07 -1.64
C LYS A 238 9.27 24.49 -2.16
N ASP A 239 9.10 25.49 -1.30
CA ASP A 239 9.18 26.90 -1.70
C ASP A 239 10.61 27.46 -1.65
N HIS A 240 11.60 26.63 -1.27
CA HIS A 240 13.00 27.03 -1.31
C HIS A 240 13.50 27.11 -2.75
N LEU A 241 14.21 28.21 -3.07
CA LEU A 241 14.64 28.56 -4.44
C LEU A 241 15.44 27.44 -5.13
N ASP A 242 16.24 26.68 -4.37
CA ASP A 242 17.08 25.60 -4.91
C ASP A 242 16.39 24.24 -5.07
N THR A 243 15.18 24.06 -4.52
CA THR A 243 14.51 22.75 -4.53
C THR A 243 14.06 22.36 -5.93
N LEU A 244 13.36 23.25 -6.63
CA LEU A 244 12.89 23.00 -7.99
C LEU A 244 14.07 22.72 -8.97
N PRO A 245 15.12 23.58 -9.06
CA PRO A 245 16.28 23.30 -9.91
C PRO A 245 16.95 21.95 -9.62
N LEU A 246 17.06 21.58 -8.33
CA LEU A 246 17.62 20.28 -7.96
C LEU A 246 16.75 19.13 -8.46
N LEU A 247 15.43 19.18 -8.27
CA LEU A 247 14.54 18.13 -8.77
C LEU A 247 14.58 18.02 -10.30
N GLN A 248 14.64 19.15 -11.02
CA GLN A 248 14.78 19.17 -12.48
C GLN A 248 16.09 18.52 -12.95
N GLN A 249 17.20 18.83 -12.28
CA GLN A 249 18.50 18.22 -12.55
C GLN A 249 18.44 16.68 -12.35
N LEU A 250 17.89 16.25 -11.21
CA LEU A 250 17.78 14.83 -10.86
C LEU A 250 16.85 14.05 -11.79
N ALA A 251 15.79 14.68 -12.30
CA ALA A 251 14.89 14.09 -13.29
C ALA A 251 15.58 13.80 -14.64
N SER A 252 16.64 14.56 -14.96
CA SER A 252 17.23 14.56 -16.31
C SER A 252 18.36 13.55 -16.52
N TYR A 253 19.28 13.39 -15.55
CA TYR A 253 20.56 12.68 -15.78
C TYR A 253 20.93 11.63 -14.73
N ASP A 254 20.04 11.30 -13.81
CA ASP A 254 20.37 10.43 -12.69
C ASP A 254 20.10 8.93 -12.94
N LYS A 255 20.16 8.06 -11.94
CA LYS A 255 19.70 6.65 -11.97
C LYS A 255 18.18 6.59 -12.05
N GLU A 256 17.63 5.52 -12.60
CA GLU A 256 16.20 5.36 -12.90
C GLU A 256 15.28 5.57 -11.69
N ASP A 257 15.62 5.06 -10.51
CA ASP A 257 14.79 5.26 -9.30
C ASP A 257 14.79 6.72 -8.83
N VAL A 258 15.92 7.41 -9.02
CA VAL A 258 16.07 8.83 -8.67
C VAL A 258 15.32 9.70 -9.67
N ARG A 259 15.49 9.45 -10.97
CA ARG A 259 14.75 10.15 -12.03
C ARG A 259 13.24 9.97 -11.84
N ARG A 260 12.78 8.73 -11.59
CA ARG A 260 11.37 8.41 -11.31
C ARG A 260 10.85 9.21 -10.10
N THR A 261 11.59 9.21 -8.99
CA THR A 261 11.18 9.94 -7.79
C THR A 261 11.14 11.44 -8.06
N ALA A 262 12.13 12.00 -8.76
CA ALA A 262 12.17 13.41 -9.08
C ALA A 262 10.99 13.86 -9.95
N ILE A 263 10.65 13.13 -11.01
CA ILE A 263 9.47 13.46 -11.85
C ILE A 263 8.15 13.34 -11.08
N GLU A 264 8.05 12.43 -10.11
CA GLU A 264 6.89 12.33 -9.23
C GLU A 264 6.74 13.56 -8.33
N GLN A 265 7.84 13.99 -7.70
CA GLN A 265 7.82 15.17 -6.85
C GLN A 265 7.58 16.46 -7.66
N LEU A 266 8.12 16.55 -8.87
CA LEU A 266 7.84 17.66 -9.79
C LEU A 266 6.35 17.71 -10.16
N ALA A 267 5.76 16.58 -10.53
CA ALA A 267 4.34 16.53 -10.90
C ALA A 267 3.40 16.85 -9.73
N GLN A 268 3.76 16.47 -8.49
CA GLN A 268 2.95 16.74 -7.29
C GLN A 268 3.13 18.17 -6.75
N GLY A 269 4.37 18.68 -6.76
CA GLY A 269 4.71 19.96 -6.17
C GLY A 269 4.63 21.15 -7.13
N TYR A 270 4.96 20.93 -8.41
CA TYR A 270 5.25 21.99 -9.37
C TYR A 270 4.48 21.78 -10.68
N GLN A 271 3.23 21.33 -10.59
CA GLN A 271 2.39 20.99 -11.74
C GLN A 271 2.18 22.19 -12.69
N ASP A 272 2.00 23.38 -12.15
CA ASP A 272 1.76 24.59 -12.96
C ASP A 272 3.05 25.15 -13.59
N HIS A 273 4.21 24.59 -13.24
CA HIS A 273 5.49 25.04 -13.79
C HIS A 273 5.70 24.46 -15.20
N PRO A 274 5.96 25.29 -16.24
CA PRO A 274 6.03 24.82 -17.63
C PRO A 274 7.12 23.76 -17.85
N ASP A 275 8.25 23.88 -17.16
CA ASP A 275 9.33 22.90 -17.25
C ASP A 275 8.96 21.51 -16.70
N THR A 276 8.00 21.42 -15.77
CA THR A 276 7.53 20.13 -15.25
C THR A 276 6.88 19.31 -16.36
N LEU A 277 5.98 19.93 -17.12
CA LEU A 277 5.35 19.27 -18.26
C LEU A 277 6.39 18.86 -19.31
N ALA A 278 7.33 19.75 -19.63
CA ALA A 278 8.39 19.47 -20.59
C ALA A 278 9.25 18.26 -20.18
N LEU A 279 9.64 18.18 -18.90
CA LEU A 279 10.38 17.04 -18.35
C LEU A 279 9.57 15.75 -18.40
N LEU A 280 8.29 15.78 -18.02
CA LEU A 280 7.43 14.59 -18.10
C LEU A 280 7.28 14.10 -19.54
N GLN A 281 7.09 15.01 -20.51
CA GLN A 281 7.03 14.66 -21.93
C GLN A 281 8.35 14.07 -22.43
N GLN A 282 9.48 14.64 -22.03
CA GLN A 282 10.81 14.13 -22.37
C GLN A 282 11.03 12.74 -21.77
N SER A 283 10.74 12.55 -20.49
CA SER A 283 10.85 11.27 -19.80
C SER A 283 9.98 10.21 -20.48
N ALA A 284 8.72 10.53 -20.79
CA ALA A 284 7.81 9.57 -21.41
C ALA A 284 8.25 9.16 -22.84
N ARG A 285 8.87 10.07 -23.61
CA ARG A 285 9.34 9.79 -24.99
C ARG A 285 10.69 9.10 -25.04
N PHE A 286 11.64 9.51 -24.21
CA PHE A 286 13.07 9.25 -24.44
C PHE A 286 13.81 8.62 -23.27
N ASP A 287 13.18 8.46 -22.09
CA ASP A 287 13.88 7.84 -20.97
C ASP A 287 14.30 6.41 -21.33
N GLN A 288 15.54 6.06 -21.02
CA GLN A 288 16.11 4.75 -21.35
C GLN A 288 15.37 3.60 -20.64
N HIS A 289 14.88 3.86 -19.42
CA HIS A 289 14.28 2.87 -18.54
C HIS A 289 12.75 2.89 -18.63
N SER A 290 12.13 1.74 -18.87
CA SER A 290 10.68 1.65 -19.10
C SER A 290 9.84 2.06 -17.90
N LEU A 291 10.29 1.78 -16.67
CA LEU A 291 9.54 2.20 -15.47
C LEU A 291 9.44 3.73 -15.33
N VAL A 292 10.45 4.49 -15.78
CA VAL A 292 10.38 5.96 -15.78
C VAL A 292 9.41 6.43 -16.85
N ARG A 293 9.43 5.82 -18.04
CA ARG A 293 8.46 6.10 -19.12
C ARG A 293 7.02 5.82 -18.68
N CYS A 294 6.76 4.65 -18.09
CA CYS A 294 5.45 4.31 -17.52
C CYS A 294 4.98 5.37 -16.52
N ARG A 295 5.86 5.75 -15.58
CA ARG A 295 5.49 6.73 -14.56
C ARG A 295 5.19 8.10 -15.16
N ALA A 296 6.01 8.56 -16.10
CA ALA A 296 5.76 9.81 -16.80
C ALA A 296 4.43 9.80 -17.58
N ILE A 297 4.08 8.69 -18.24
CA ILE A 297 2.78 8.52 -18.92
C ILE A 297 1.62 8.63 -17.93
N ILE A 298 1.70 7.98 -16.78
CA ILE A 298 0.67 8.06 -15.73
C ILE A 298 0.52 9.50 -15.23
N LEU A 299 1.64 10.17 -14.92
CA LEU A 299 1.62 11.55 -14.42
C LEU A 299 1.07 12.54 -15.46
N LEU A 300 1.40 12.35 -16.74
CA LEU A 300 0.82 13.13 -17.84
C LEU A 300 -0.70 12.91 -17.96
N ALA A 301 -1.15 11.66 -17.90
CA ALA A 301 -2.58 11.33 -17.98
C ALA A 301 -3.40 11.91 -16.81
N GLN A 302 -2.82 11.94 -15.62
CA GLN A 302 -3.48 12.43 -14.40
C GLN A 302 -3.46 13.95 -14.27
N GLY A 303 -2.31 14.59 -14.55
CA GLY A 303 -2.10 16.02 -14.29
C GLY A 303 -2.23 16.93 -15.51
N TYR A 304 -2.18 16.38 -16.73
CA TYR A 304 -2.09 17.16 -17.97
C TYR A 304 -3.02 16.62 -19.06
N LYS A 305 -4.16 16.06 -18.65
CA LYS A 305 -5.13 15.43 -19.55
C LYS A 305 -5.60 16.35 -20.68
N ASP A 306 -5.87 17.61 -20.36
CA ASP A 306 -6.40 18.58 -21.34
C ASP A 306 -5.29 19.25 -22.17
N HIS A 307 -4.02 18.92 -21.91
CA HIS A 307 -2.93 19.46 -22.70
C HIS A 307 -2.88 18.77 -24.08
N ARG A 308 -2.86 19.58 -25.14
CA ARG A 308 -2.96 19.14 -26.55
C ARG A 308 -2.04 17.98 -26.93
N ASP A 309 -0.84 17.94 -26.34
CA ASP A 309 0.21 16.98 -26.71
C ASP A 309 0.18 15.69 -25.87
N THR A 310 -0.59 15.65 -24.77
CA THR A 310 -0.64 14.48 -23.87
C THR A 310 -1.24 13.28 -24.57
N LEU A 311 -2.41 13.46 -25.21
CA LEU A 311 -3.07 12.40 -25.95
C LEU A 311 -2.16 11.82 -27.04
N ALA A 312 -1.54 12.69 -27.85
CA ALA A 312 -0.63 12.26 -28.91
C ALA A 312 0.55 11.43 -28.38
N LEU A 313 1.10 11.81 -27.22
CA LEU A 313 2.18 11.06 -26.57
C LEU A 313 1.70 9.68 -26.13
N LEU A 314 0.58 9.58 -25.43
CA LEU A 314 0.00 8.31 -25.00
C LEU A 314 -0.29 7.39 -26.21
N GLN A 315 -0.86 7.94 -27.28
CA GLN A 315 -1.12 7.20 -28.52
C GLN A 315 0.17 6.65 -29.15
N GLN A 316 1.22 7.47 -29.21
CA GLN A 316 2.52 7.04 -29.73
C GLN A 316 3.13 5.94 -28.85
N SER A 317 3.10 6.11 -27.53
CA SER A 317 3.60 5.12 -26.57
C SER A 317 2.84 3.80 -26.67
N ALA A 318 1.51 3.82 -26.81
CA ALA A 318 0.69 2.63 -26.97
C ALA A 318 1.02 1.84 -28.25
N ARG A 319 1.26 2.54 -29.36
CA ARG A 319 1.55 1.91 -30.66
C ARG A 319 2.97 1.38 -30.80
N SER A 320 3.96 2.11 -30.26
CA SER A 320 5.34 1.96 -30.74
C SER A 320 6.42 1.85 -29.67
N ASP A 321 6.09 1.97 -28.37
CA ASP A 321 7.13 1.81 -27.34
C ASP A 321 7.74 0.41 -27.40
N LYS A 322 9.08 0.34 -27.27
CA LYS A 322 9.83 -0.92 -27.32
C LYS A 322 9.43 -1.90 -26.20
N ASP A 323 9.09 -1.40 -25.02
CA ASP A 323 8.76 -2.20 -23.82
C ASP A 323 7.23 -2.38 -23.71
N SER A 324 6.78 -3.62 -23.54
CA SER A 324 5.36 -3.96 -23.44
C SER A 324 4.67 -3.32 -22.24
N ARG A 325 5.38 -3.09 -21.12
CA ARG A 325 4.81 -2.44 -19.94
C ARG A 325 4.43 -1.00 -20.24
N VAL A 326 5.21 -0.30 -21.06
CA VAL A 326 4.92 1.07 -21.46
C VAL A 326 3.72 1.13 -22.38
N ARG A 327 3.67 0.24 -23.40
CA ARG A 327 2.51 0.13 -24.29
C ARG A 327 1.24 -0.17 -23.50
N ARG A 328 1.30 -1.15 -22.59
CA ARG A 328 0.19 -1.49 -21.68
C ARG A 328 -0.27 -0.30 -20.85
N THR A 329 0.66 0.37 -20.16
CA THR A 329 0.35 1.55 -19.34
C THR A 329 -0.34 2.63 -20.18
N ALA A 330 0.15 2.88 -21.40
CA ALA A 330 -0.45 3.86 -22.29
C ALA A 330 -1.88 3.47 -22.72
N LEU A 331 -2.15 2.19 -23.01
CA LEU A 331 -3.50 1.71 -23.33
C LEU A 331 -4.46 1.89 -22.15
N GLU A 332 -4.03 1.55 -20.93
CA GLU A 332 -4.83 1.76 -19.72
C GLU A 332 -5.17 3.24 -19.52
N GLN A 333 -4.17 4.13 -19.66
CA GLN A 333 -4.40 5.58 -19.52
C GLN A 333 -5.27 6.15 -20.65
N LEU A 334 -5.14 5.64 -21.88
CA LEU A 334 -6.03 6.04 -22.99
C LEU A 334 -7.47 5.61 -22.74
N ALA A 335 -7.69 4.38 -22.30
CA ALA A 335 -9.03 3.86 -22.04
C ALA A 335 -9.72 4.59 -20.88
N GLN A 336 -8.99 4.93 -19.81
CA GLN A 336 -9.54 5.66 -18.66
C GLN A 336 -9.73 7.16 -18.93
N GLY A 337 -8.78 7.79 -19.63
CA GLY A 337 -8.75 9.23 -19.81
C GLY A 337 -9.44 9.73 -21.08
N TYR A 338 -9.45 8.93 -22.14
CA TYR A 338 -9.78 9.38 -23.51
C TYR A 338 -10.70 8.41 -24.23
N GLN A 339 -11.64 7.80 -23.50
CA GLN A 339 -12.55 6.78 -24.02
C GLN A 339 -13.38 7.28 -25.23
N ASP A 340 -13.86 8.53 -25.17
CA ASP A 340 -14.69 9.10 -26.24
C ASP A 340 -13.87 9.55 -27.47
N HIS A 341 -12.54 9.51 -27.38
CA HIS A 341 -11.70 9.91 -28.50
C HIS A 341 -11.64 8.79 -29.55
N ARG A 342 -12.06 9.11 -30.78
CA ARG A 342 -12.11 8.18 -31.94
C ARG A 342 -10.89 7.28 -32.10
N ASP A 343 -9.70 7.82 -31.89
CA ASP A 343 -8.45 7.10 -32.12
C ASP A 343 -8.11 6.13 -30.97
N THR A 344 -8.69 6.31 -29.76
CA THR A 344 -8.47 5.40 -28.62
C THR A 344 -8.99 4.00 -28.95
N LEU A 345 -10.23 3.92 -29.45
CA LEU A 345 -10.82 2.67 -29.90
C LEU A 345 -9.96 2.02 -30.99
N ALA A 346 -9.52 2.78 -32.00
CA ALA A 346 -8.70 2.23 -33.08
C ALA A 346 -7.38 1.63 -32.56
N ILE A 347 -6.73 2.29 -31.60
CA ILE A 347 -5.49 1.79 -30.98
C ILE A 347 -5.76 0.51 -30.19
N LEU A 348 -6.81 0.48 -29.37
CA LEU A 348 -7.19 -0.73 -28.63
C LEU A 348 -7.45 -1.91 -29.58
N GLN A 349 -8.18 -1.68 -30.67
CA GLN A 349 -8.46 -2.70 -31.68
C GLN A 349 -7.19 -3.19 -32.40
N GLU A 350 -6.28 -2.28 -32.74
CA GLU A 350 -4.98 -2.59 -33.36
C GLU A 350 -4.11 -3.43 -32.40
N SER A 351 -3.98 -2.97 -31.15
CA SER A 351 -3.20 -3.65 -30.10
C SER A 351 -3.76 -5.03 -29.79
N ALA A 352 -5.08 -5.19 -29.66
CA ALA A 352 -5.71 -6.49 -29.37
C ALA A 352 -5.43 -7.54 -30.45
N ARG A 353 -5.37 -7.14 -31.73
CA ARG A 353 -5.14 -8.06 -32.85
C ARG A 353 -3.68 -8.38 -33.11
N SER A 354 -2.78 -7.40 -32.91
CA SER A 354 -1.48 -7.42 -33.56
C SER A 354 -0.28 -7.17 -32.65
N ASP A 355 -0.48 -6.80 -31.38
CA ASP A 355 0.68 -6.59 -30.50
C ASP A 355 1.47 -7.89 -30.29
N LYS A 356 2.80 -7.80 -30.38
CA LYS A 356 3.72 -8.93 -30.20
C LYS A 356 3.65 -9.57 -28.81
N ASN A 357 3.25 -8.83 -27.78
CA ASN A 357 3.22 -9.28 -26.40
C ASN A 357 1.78 -9.57 -25.94
N SER A 358 1.54 -10.76 -25.40
CA SER A 358 0.20 -11.20 -24.99
C SER A 358 -0.40 -10.34 -23.89
N SER A 359 0.38 -9.84 -22.93
CA SER A 359 -0.15 -8.94 -21.89
C SER A 359 -0.69 -7.62 -22.46
N VAL A 360 -0.11 -7.10 -23.55
CA VAL A 360 -0.62 -5.89 -24.21
C VAL A 360 -1.91 -6.19 -24.96
N ARG A 361 -1.96 -7.31 -25.70
CA ARG A 361 -3.17 -7.76 -26.39
C ARG A 361 -4.31 -8.01 -25.39
N LEU A 362 -4.02 -8.67 -24.27
CA LEU A 362 -4.93 -8.94 -23.18
C LEU A 362 -5.52 -7.65 -22.61
N THR A 363 -4.67 -6.69 -22.27
CA THR A 363 -5.12 -5.40 -21.72
C THR A 363 -6.02 -4.68 -22.71
N ALA A 364 -5.64 -4.64 -23.99
CA ALA A 364 -6.46 -4.02 -25.03
C ALA A 364 -7.83 -4.71 -25.14
N LEU A 365 -7.86 -6.03 -25.07
CA LEU A 365 -9.08 -6.83 -25.11
C LEU A 365 -10.00 -6.53 -23.93
N GLU A 366 -9.47 -6.46 -22.71
CA GLU A 366 -10.23 -6.12 -21.51
C GLU A 366 -10.81 -4.71 -21.58
N GLN A 367 -10.02 -3.73 -22.04
CA GLN A 367 -10.50 -2.36 -22.20
C GLN A 367 -11.59 -2.27 -23.28
N LEU A 368 -11.49 -3.02 -24.38
CA LEU A 368 -12.56 -3.14 -25.38
C LEU A 368 -13.83 -3.75 -24.77
N ALA A 369 -13.67 -4.83 -23.99
CA ALA A 369 -14.76 -5.54 -23.37
C ALA A 369 -15.49 -4.72 -22.28
N GLN A 370 -14.80 -3.80 -21.61
CA GLN A 370 -15.40 -2.97 -20.56
C GLN A 370 -15.94 -1.65 -21.10
N GLY A 371 -15.21 -0.99 -22.01
CA GLY A 371 -15.51 0.37 -22.46
C GLY A 371 -16.24 0.48 -23.79
N TYR A 372 -16.28 -0.59 -24.60
CA TYR A 372 -16.75 -0.52 -26.00
C TYR A 372 -17.65 -1.70 -26.38
N GLN A 373 -18.45 -2.20 -25.43
CA GLN A 373 -19.31 -3.37 -25.62
C GLN A 373 -20.31 -3.23 -26.78
N ASP A 374 -20.82 -2.02 -27.00
CA ASP A 374 -21.82 -1.74 -28.04
C ASP A 374 -21.19 -1.42 -29.40
N HIS A 375 -19.86 -1.30 -29.46
CA HIS A 375 -19.19 -1.10 -30.73
C HIS A 375 -19.21 -2.39 -31.56
N ARG A 376 -19.64 -2.27 -32.82
CA ARG A 376 -19.91 -3.39 -33.74
C ARG A 376 -18.74 -4.39 -33.88
N ASP A 377 -17.51 -3.90 -33.78
CA ASP A 377 -16.31 -4.71 -34.03
C ASP A 377 -15.75 -5.37 -32.76
N THR A 378 -16.21 -4.96 -31.56
CA THR A 378 -15.68 -5.48 -30.28
C THR A 378 -15.96 -6.97 -30.14
N LEU A 379 -17.20 -7.40 -30.39
CA LEU A 379 -17.58 -8.81 -30.35
C LEU A 379 -16.71 -9.64 -31.31
N ALA A 380 -16.49 -9.15 -32.53
CA ALA A 380 -15.69 -9.86 -33.53
C ALA A 380 -14.23 -10.04 -33.09
N ILE A 381 -13.63 -9.01 -32.46
CA ILE A 381 -12.25 -9.08 -31.94
C ILE A 381 -12.15 -10.11 -30.82
N LEU A 382 -13.07 -10.11 -29.86
CA LEU A 382 -13.07 -11.10 -28.79
C LEU A 382 -13.22 -12.52 -29.33
N GLN A 383 -14.12 -12.72 -30.31
CA GLN A 383 -14.28 -14.02 -30.95
C GLN A 383 -13.03 -14.44 -31.73
N GLU A 384 -12.36 -13.52 -32.43
CA GLU A 384 -11.07 -13.77 -33.11
C GLU A 384 -9.99 -14.18 -32.10
N SER A 385 -9.87 -13.46 -30.98
CA SER A 385 -8.93 -13.78 -29.89
C SER A 385 -9.15 -15.19 -29.34
N VAL A 386 -10.40 -15.60 -29.09
CA VAL A 386 -10.72 -16.98 -28.65
C VAL A 386 -10.28 -18.03 -29.69
N ARG A 387 -10.42 -17.72 -30.99
CA ARG A 387 -10.16 -18.71 -32.06
C ARG A 387 -8.69 -18.91 -32.36
N SER A 388 -7.91 -17.83 -32.35
CA SER A 388 -6.59 -17.82 -32.99
C SER A 388 -5.46 -17.21 -32.17
N ASP A 389 -5.71 -16.64 -30.99
CA ASP A 389 -4.60 -16.15 -30.17
C ASP A 389 -3.68 -17.31 -29.74
N LYS A 390 -2.37 -17.07 -29.75
CA LYS A 390 -1.37 -18.07 -29.40
C LYS A 390 -1.34 -18.34 -27.89
N ASP A 391 -1.67 -17.32 -27.09
CA ASP A 391 -1.60 -17.34 -25.64
C ASP A 391 -2.90 -17.90 -25.04
N SER A 392 -2.79 -18.99 -24.28
CA SER A 392 -3.94 -19.67 -23.67
C SER A 392 -4.66 -18.79 -22.64
N TRP A 393 -3.90 -18.01 -21.85
CA TRP A 393 -4.48 -17.09 -20.87
C TRP A 393 -5.35 -16.03 -21.55
N LEU A 394 -4.89 -15.48 -22.68
CA LEU A 394 -5.67 -14.54 -23.46
C LEU A 394 -6.93 -15.18 -24.03
N ARG A 395 -6.86 -16.40 -24.60
CA ARG A 395 -8.06 -17.12 -25.06
C ARG A 395 -9.05 -17.36 -23.92
N SER A 396 -8.58 -17.78 -22.76
CA SER A 396 -9.38 -17.95 -21.53
C SER A 396 -10.07 -16.64 -21.12
N THR A 397 -9.33 -15.54 -21.06
CA THR A 397 -9.88 -14.24 -20.70
C THR A 397 -10.92 -13.77 -21.73
N ALA A 398 -10.65 -13.97 -23.02
CA ALA A 398 -11.60 -13.63 -24.09
C ALA A 398 -12.93 -14.40 -23.95
N ILE A 399 -12.89 -15.69 -23.59
CA ILE A 399 -14.07 -16.51 -23.30
C ILE A 399 -14.84 -15.92 -22.11
N GLU A 400 -14.15 -15.57 -21.02
CA GLU A 400 -14.75 -14.95 -19.83
C GLU A 400 -15.44 -13.63 -20.16
N GLN A 401 -14.76 -12.74 -20.87
CA GLN A 401 -15.31 -11.43 -21.24
C GLN A 401 -16.53 -11.59 -22.16
N LEU A 402 -16.49 -12.50 -23.14
CA LEU A 402 -17.64 -12.82 -23.99
C LEU A 402 -18.83 -13.33 -23.17
N ALA A 403 -18.57 -14.28 -22.26
CA ALA A 403 -19.62 -14.86 -21.43
C ALA A 403 -20.20 -13.84 -20.44
N GLN A 404 -19.41 -12.91 -19.92
CA GLN A 404 -19.91 -11.88 -19.02
C GLN A 404 -20.75 -10.82 -19.76
N ALA A 405 -20.22 -10.23 -20.82
CA ALA A 405 -20.83 -9.05 -21.44
C ALA A 405 -21.79 -9.36 -22.60
N TRP A 406 -21.79 -10.57 -23.17
CA TRP A 406 -22.61 -10.91 -24.33
C TRP A 406 -23.55 -12.11 -24.18
N HIS A 407 -23.61 -12.80 -23.03
CA HIS A 407 -24.43 -14.02 -22.87
C HIS A 407 -25.89 -13.88 -23.29
N ASP A 408 -26.51 -12.72 -23.05
CA ASP A 408 -27.92 -12.46 -23.36
C ASP A 408 -28.16 -11.79 -24.73
N ARG A 409 -27.12 -11.45 -25.50
CA ARG A 409 -27.31 -10.78 -26.80
C ARG A 409 -27.86 -11.76 -27.83
N VAL A 410 -28.79 -11.33 -28.68
CA VAL A 410 -29.23 -12.12 -29.83
C VAL A 410 -28.26 -11.89 -30.99
N ALA A 411 -27.14 -12.63 -31.05
CA ALA A 411 -26.28 -12.58 -32.23
C ALA A 411 -26.96 -13.36 -33.37
N TRP A 412 -27.36 -12.65 -34.42
CA TRP A 412 -27.95 -13.20 -35.64
C TRP A 412 -26.94 -14.04 -36.46
N PRO A 413 -27.30 -15.15 -37.15
CA PRO A 413 -28.57 -15.88 -37.20
C PRO A 413 -28.44 -17.39 -36.92
N THR A 414 -28.87 -17.87 -35.76
CA THR A 414 -29.21 -19.29 -35.59
C THR A 414 -30.48 -19.42 -34.76
N ALA A 415 -31.56 -19.80 -35.43
CA ALA A 415 -32.92 -19.71 -34.93
C ALA A 415 -33.28 -20.75 -33.85
N ASN A 416 -32.34 -21.58 -33.36
CA ASN A 416 -32.65 -22.70 -32.48
C ASN A 416 -31.76 -22.86 -31.23
N GLN A 417 -30.64 -22.13 -31.08
CA GLN A 417 -29.83 -22.13 -29.84
C GLN A 417 -29.24 -20.73 -29.55
N PRO A 418 -29.00 -20.38 -28.26
CA PRO A 418 -28.33 -19.12 -27.91
C PRO A 418 -26.93 -19.05 -28.55
N TRP A 419 -26.59 -17.93 -29.20
CA TRP A 419 -25.32 -17.80 -29.94
C TRP A 419 -24.08 -18.14 -29.11
N LEU A 420 -24.06 -17.80 -27.80
CA LEU A 420 -22.92 -18.06 -26.93
C LEU A 420 -22.80 -19.56 -26.65
N TRP A 421 -23.92 -20.25 -26.45
CA TRP A 421 -23.91 -21.71 -26.35
C TRP A 421 -23.28 -22.32 -27.60
N GLU A 422 -23.71 -21.87 -28.79
CA GLU A 422 -23.14 -22.35 -30.03
C GLU A 422 -21.63 -22.03 -30.11
N PHE A 423 -21.24 -20.80 -29.84
CA PHE A 423 -19.85 -20.38 -29.88
C PHE A 423 -18.94 -21.19 -28.94
N LEU A 424 -19.40 -21.51 -27.73
CA LEU A 424 -18.63 -22.30 -26.76
C LEU A 424 -18.61 -23.79 -27.10
N CYS A 425 -19.72 -24.33 -27.60
CA CYS A 425 -19.92 -25.78 -27.74
C CYS A 425 -19.59 -26.34 -29.14
N VAL A 426 -19.74 -25.54 -30.19
CA VAL A 426 -19.97 -26.07 -31.53
C VAL A 426 -18.72 -26.66 -32.19
N ARG A 427 -18.86 -27.94 -32.54
CA ARG A 427 -18.35 -28.60 -33.76
C ARG A 427 -19.33 -28.30 -34.91
N VAL A 428 -19.04 -27.42 -35.86
CA VAL A 428 -19.71 -27.48 -37.18
C VAL A 428 -18.85 -28.35 -38.08
N ALA A 429 -19.31 -29.56 -38.37
CA ALA A 429 -18.63 -30.51 -39.26
C ALA A 429 -18.51 -30.02 -40.73
N ALA A 430 -18.93 -28.79 -41.05
CA ALA A 430 -18.85 -28.17 -42.38
C ALA A 430 -17.94 -26.93 -42.45
N LEU A 431 -17.39 -26.47 -41.32
CA LEU A 431 -16.36 -25.43 -41.29
C LEU A 431 -15.28 -25.91 -40.31
N SER A 432 -14.07 -26.11 -40.81
CA SER A 432 -12.87 -26.52 -40.06
C SER A 432 -12.39 -25.49 -39.02
N GLU A 433 -13.28 -24.64 -38.53
CA GLU A 433 -13.00 -23.56 -37.61
C GLU A 433 -14.04 -23.61 -36.49
N HIS A 434 -13.58 -23.97 -35.28
CA HIS A 434 -13.83 -23.26 -34.01
C HIS A 434 -13.56 -24.20 -32.81
N ARG A 435 -12.77 -23.68 -31.85
CA ARG A 435 -11.88 -24.45 -30.96
C ARG A 435 -12.12 -24.18 -29.47
N THR A 436 -13.32 -23.79 -29.01
CA THR A 436 -13.44 -23.38 -27.59
C THR A 436 -13.42 -24.57 -26.62
N LEU A 437 -14.29 -25.56 -26.77
CA LEU A 437 -14.16 -26.84 -26.05
C LEU A 437 -13.06 -27.75 -26.64
N ASN A 438 -12.64 -27.52 -27.87
CA ASN A 438 -11.56 -28.26 -28.54
C ASN A 438 -10.26 -27.43 -28.63
N ASP A 439 -10.03 -26.59 -27.62
CA ASP A 439 -8.86 -25.71 -27.57
C ASP A 439 -7.58 -26.55 -27.58
N PRO A 440 -6.54 -26.15 -28.34
CA PRO A 440 -5.28 -26.89 -28.42
C PRO A 440 -4.42 -26.74 -27.15
N PHE A 441 -5.00 -26.28 -26.04
CA PHE A 441 -4.34 -26.13 -24.76
C PHE A 441 -3.59 -27.39 -24.34
N GLU A 442 -2.29 -27.25 -24.14
CA GLU A 442 -1.43 -28.22 -23.50
C GLU A 442 -0.99 -27.63 -22.16
N ARG A 443 -1.14 -28.41 -21.10
CA ARG A 443 -0.75 -27.97 -19.75
C ARG A 443 0.76 -28.06 -19.63
N ASP A 444 1.39 -26.93 -19.36
CA ASP A 444 2.77 -26.91 -18.90
C ASP A 444 2.84 -27.54 -17.51
N GLN A 445 3.73 -28.52 -17.34
CA GLN A 445 3.91 -29.23 -16.07
C GLN A 445 4.86 -28.49 -15.12
N ASP A 446 5.64 -27.53 -15.63
CA ASP A 446 6.64 -26.77 -14.88
C ASP A 446 6.09 -25.42 -14.34
N GLU A 447 4.89 -24.99 -14.78
CA GLU A 447 4.19 -23.80 -14.28
C GLU A 447 3.19 -24.17 -13.18
N ASP A 448 3.60 -23.91 -11.93
CA ASP A 448 3.00 -24.51 -10.74
C ASP A 448 1.57 -24.01 -10.39
N TYR A 449 1.10 -22.85 -10.87
CA TYR A 449 -0.20 -22.30 -10.39
C TYR A 449 -1.15 -21.60 -11.37
N ASP A 450 -0.75 -21.07 -12.54
CA ASP A 450 -1.62 -20.14 -13.31
C ASP A 450 -1.94 -20.54 -14.76
N ASN A 451 -1.74 -21.79 -15.15
CA ASN A 451 -2.08 -22.22 -16.52
C ASN A 451 -3.59 -22.52 -16.65
N VAL A 452 -4.38 -21.46 -16.85
CA VAL A 452 -5.84 -21.48 -16.99
C VAL A 452 -6.22 -22.10 -18.33
N ASN A 453 -6.88 -23.26 -18.28
CA ASN A 453 -7.32 -24.00 -19.45
C ASN A 453 -8.57 -23.34 -20.09
N PRO A 454 -8.51 -22.85 -21.34
CA PRO A 454 -9.65 -22.23 -22.02
C PRO A 454 -10.89 -23.12 -22.08
N ARG A 455 -10.71 -24.44 -22.17
CA ARG A 455 -11.82 -25.41 -22.17
C ARG A 455 -12.53 -25.45 -20.82
N GLN A 456 -11.80 -25.33 -19.72
CA GLN A 456 -12.38 -25.25 -18.37
C GLN A 456 -13.19 -23.96 -18.20
N VAL A 457 -12.66 -22.84 -18.70
CA VAL A 457 -13.35 -21.55 -18.67
C VAL A 457 -14.65 -21.60 -19.48
N ALA A 458 -14.62 -22.23 -20.65
CA ALA A 458 -15.81 -22.47 -21.47
C ALA A 458 -16.85 -23.33 -20.73
N LEU A 459 -16.43 -24.43 -20.09
CA LEU A 459 -17.34 -25.26 -19.28
C LEU A 459 -17.93 -24.49 -18.10
N ASN A 460 -17.16 -23.64 -17.44
CA ASN A 460 -17.67 -22.77 -16.37
C ASN A 460 -18.74 -21.81 -16.89
N ALA A 461 -18.51 -21.17 -18.05
CA ALA A 461 -19.50 -20.31 -18.68
C ALA A 461 -20.77 -21.08 -19.06
N ILE A 462 -20.63 -22.29 -19.63
CA ILE A 462 -21.75 -23.18 -19.94
C ILE A 462 -22.55 -23.52 -18.67
N LEU A 463 -21.88 -23.93 -17.60
CA LEU A 463 -22.54 -24.30 -16.34
C LEU A 463 -23.25 -23.11 -15.69
N LYS A 464 -22.71 -21.91 -15.83
CA LYS A 464 -23.28 -20.68 -15.27
C LYS A 464 -24.52 -20.22 -16.04
N TYR A 465 -24.44 -20.13 -17.37
CA TYR A 465 -25.47 -19.51 -18.20
C TYR A 465 -26.43 -20.52 -18.84
N TYR A 466 -26.03 -21.79 -18.94
CA TYR A 466 -26.82 -22.87 -19.55
C TYR A 466 -26.86 -24.16 -18.68
N PRO A 467 -27.16 -24.06 -17.37
CA PRO A 467 -27.11 -25.22 -16.46
C PRO A 467 -28.11 -26.32 -16.86
N ASN A 468 -29.26 -25.95 -17.41
CA ASN A 468 -30.35 -26.86 -17.76
C ASN A 468 -30.39 -27.22 -19.25
N HIS A 469 -29.37 -26.87 -20.03
CA HIS A 469 -29.34 -27.21 -21.44
C HIS A 469 -29.15 -28.73 -21.62
N SER A 470 -29.92 -29.34 -22.54
CA SER A 470 -30.02 -30.80 -22.68
C SER A 470 -28.69 -31.50 -22.95
N GLN A 471 -27.72 -30.78 -23.51
CA GLN A 471 -26.40 -31.28 -23.86
C GLN A 471 -25.32 -31.01 -22.80
N THR A 472 -25.58 -30.21 -21.76
CA THR A 472 -24.58 -29.82 -20.75
C THR A 472 -23.96 -31.04 -20.05
N ARG A 473 -24.80 -32.00 -19.62
CA ARG A 473 -24.35 -33.25 -19.00
C ARG A 473 -23.49 -34.10 -19.94
N SER A 474 -23.87 -34.17 -21.22
CA SER A 474 -23.13 -34.95 -22.23
C SER A 474 -21.75 -34.36 -22.53
N LEU A 475 -21.64 -33.02 -22.57
CA LEU A 475 -20.35 -32.34 -22.79
C LEU A 475 -19.40 -32.58 -21.61
N LEU A 476 -19.90 -32.50 -20.37
CA LEU A 476 -19.10 -32.80 -19.19
C LEU A 476 -18.65 -34.25 -19.15
N LEU A 477 -19.52 -35.21 -19.50
CA LEU A 477 -19.16 -36.63 -19.58
C LEU A 477 -18.02 -36.86 -20.58
N ASP A 478 -18.15 -36.29 -21.78
CA ASP A 478 -17.13 -36.40 -22.81
C ASP A 478 -15.79 -35.79 -22.38
N ARG A 479 -15.79 -34.61 -21.73
CA ARG A 479 -14.56 -34.01 -21.19
C ARG A 479 -14.00 -34.78 -20.00
N ALA A 480 -14.83 -35.38 -19.16
CA ALA A 480 -14.38 -36.23 -18.04
C ALA A 480 -13.66 -37.51 -18.51
N GLU A 481 -14.10 -38.09 -19.63
CA GLU A 481 -13.57 -39.34 -20.17
C GLU A 481 -12.41 -39.14 -21.14
N HIS A 482 -12.48 -38.10 -21.99
CA HIS A 482 -11.62 -38.01 -23.18
C HIS A 482 -10.73 -36.76 -23.24
N ASP A 483 -10.85 -35.80 -22.31
CA ASP A 483 -10.02 -34.60 -22.39
C ASP A 483 -8.53 -34.93 -22.14
N PRO A 484 -7.58 -34.45 -22.95
CA PRO A 484 -6.16 -34.71 -22.73
C PRO A 484 -5.62 -34.13 -21.41
N ASP A 485 -6.20 -33.06 -20.86
CA ASP A 485 -5.77 -32.44 -19.61
C ASP A 485 -6.36 -33.15 -18.38
N PRO A 486 -5.54 -33.80 -17.52
CA PRO A 486 -6.03 -34.51 -16.33
C PRO A 486 -6.80 -33.64 -15.34
N LYS A 487 -6.38 -32.39 -15.13
CA LYS A 487 -7.07 -31.46 -14.20
C LYS A 487 -8.46 -31.10 -14.72
N LEU A 488 -8.61 -30.99 -16.04
CA LEU A 488 -9.91 -30.76 -16.66
C LEU A 488 -10.82 -31.98 -16.57
N ARG A 489 -10.28 -33.20 -16.70
CA ARG A 489 -11.04 -34.44 -16.47
C ARG A 489 -11.59 -34.51 -15.05
N GLU A 490 -10.74 -34.24 -14.05
CA GLU A 490 -11.12 -34.19 -12.63
C GLU A 490 -12.20 -33.13 -12.37
N PHE A 491 -11.98 -31.90 -12.84
CA PHE A 491 -12.98 -30.84 -12.76
C PHE A 491 -14.32 -31.25 -13.35
N ALA A 492 -14.33 -31.88 -14.53
CA ALA A 492 -15.56 -32.33 -15.18
C ALA A 492 -16.29 -33.42 -14.36
N GLN A 493 -15.54 -34.38 -13.78
CA GLN A 493 -16.10 -35.41 -12.88
C GLN A 493 -16.74 -34.79 -11.63
N GLU A 494 -16.07 -33.82 -11.00
CA GLU A 494 -16.62 -33.12 -9.84
C GLU A 494 -17.91 -32.36 -10.15
N LYS A 495 -17.99 -31.73 -11.33
CA LYS A 495 -19.19 -31.01 -11.76
C LYS A 495 -20.33 -31.98 -12.12
N LEU A 496 -20.03 -33.12 -12.75
CA LEU A 496 -21.02 -34.19 -13.00
C LEU A 496 -21.60 -34.74 -11.70
N ALA A 497 -20.80 -34.90 -10.65
CA ALA A 497 -21.30 -35.36 -9.35
C ALA A 497 -22.28 -34.37 -8.68
N LYS A 498 -22.29 -33.11 -9.12
CA LYS A 498 -23.15 -32.03 -8.60
C LYS A 498 -24.39 -31.77 -9.48
N LEU A 499 -24.52 -32.44 -10.64
CA LEU A 499 -25.63 -32.34 -11.60
C LEU A 499 -26.52 -33.59 -11.61
#